data_AF-A0A1I1XF54-F1
#
_entry.id   AF-A0A1I1XF54-F1
#
_cell.length_a   1.000
_cell.length_b   1.000
_cell.length_c   1.000
_cell.angle_alpha   90.00
_cell.angle_beta   90.00
_cell.angle_gamma   90.00
#
_symmetry.space_group_name_H-M   'P 1'
#
loop_
_entity.id
_entity.type
_entity.pdbx_description
1 polymer ?
#
loop_
_entity_poly.entity_id
_entity_poly.type
_entity_poly.pdbx_seq_one_letter_code
_entity_poly.pdbx_strand_id
1 'polypeptide(L)'
;MKKLLQYIPLTILLLISILSIFLAAMDYAVLHNTHYFGFALVLASLIAVLINAKLGRIVTLITLFLGTLNLVRFNTNYYITESFIFENQTFSFYVEFQIQIFSFCLLVIFLIINRKAVGRVLLEIFRVKDTPT
;
A
#
# COMPACT_ATOMS: atom_id res chain seq x y z
N MET A 1 -17.90 6.05 -16.86
CA MET A 1 -17.55 6.55 -15.51
C MET A 1 -17.16 5.45 -14.51
N LYS A 2 -17.86 4.31 -14.38
CA LYS A 2 -17.54 3.26 -13.37
C LYS A 2 -16.09 2.73 -13.39
N LYS A 3 -15.40 2.76 -14.55
CA LYS A 3 -13.99 2.35 -14.68
C LYS A 3 -13.00 3.34 -14.05
N LEU A 4 -13.31 4.65 -14.05
CA LEU A 4 -12.43 5.68 -13.50
C LEU A 4 -12.36 5.63 -11.96
N LEU A 5 -13.48 5.27 -11.31
CA LEU A 5 -13.56 5.14 -9.85
C LEU A 5 -12.53 4.14 -9.29
N GLN A 6 -12.14 3.15 -10.08
CA GLN A 6 -11.17 2.10 -9.68
C GLN A 6 -9.77 2.65 -9.43
N TYR A 7 -9.43 3.80 -10.02
CA TYR A 7 -8.12 4.42 -9.91
C TYR A 7 -8.05 5.49 -8.82
N ILE A 8 -9.18 5.88 -8.21
CA ILE A 8 -9.22 6.90 -7.15
C ILE A 8 -8.19 6.62 -6.03
N PRO A 9 -8.10 5.40 -5.47
CA PRO A 9 -7.14 5.14 -4.39
C PRO A 9 -5.69 5.37 -4.83
N LEU A 10 -5.34 4.95 -6.05
CA LEU A 10 -4.00 5.15 -6.60
C LEU A 10 -3.71 6.63 -6.88
N THR A 11 -4.68 7.37 -7.41
CA THR A 11 -4.54 8.81 -7.65
C THR A 11 -4.34 9.57 -6.36
N ILE A 12 -5.12 9.28 -5.31
CA ILE A 12 -4.95 9.91 -4.00
C ILE A 12 -3.57 9.57 -3.43
N LEU A 13 -3.15 8.31 -3.51
CA LEU A 13 -1.86 7.85 -3.03
C LEU A 13 -0.69 8.54 -3.76
N LEU A 14 -0.81 8.74 -5.08
CA LEU A 14 0.16 9.48 -5.88
C LEU A 14 0.26 10.95 -5.47
N LEU A 15 -0.87 11.65 -5.36
CA LEU A 15 -0.88 13.05 -4.95
C LEU A 15 -0.24 13.26 -3.58
N ILE A 16 -0.56 12.39 -2.62
CA ILE A 16 0.00 12.48 -1.27
C ILE A 16 1.48 12.13 -1.23
N SER A 17 1.92 11.14 -2.01
CA SER A 17 3.35 10.80 -2.09
C SER A 17 4.17 11.95 -2.70
N ILE A 18 3.64 12.61 -3.73
CA ILE A 18 4.25 13.81 -4.33
C ILE A 18 4.31 14.95 -3.30
N LEU A 19 3.20 15.22 -2.61
CA LEU A 19 3.14 16.26 -1.58
C LEU A 19 4.14 15.99 -0.45
N SER A 20 4.27 14.73 -0.02
CA SER A 20 5.20 14.30 1.03
C SER A 20 6.65 14.56 0.63
N ILE A 21 7.05 14.19 -0.59
CA ILE A 21 8.38 14.49 -1.13
C ILE A 21 8.60 16.00 -1.25
N PHE A 22 7.61 16.73 -1.75
CA PHE A 22 7.70 18.19 -1.89
C PHE A 22 7.90 18.89 -0.54
N LEU A 23 7.10 18.55 0.47
CA LEU A 23 7.22 19.13 1.81
C LEU A 23 8.58 18.83 2.44
N ALA A 24 9.08 17.62 2.24
CA ALA A 24 10.38 17.25 2.77
C ALA A 24 11.55 17.88 2.00
N ALA A 25 11.41 18.15 0.69
CA ALA A 25 12.38 18.92 -0.09
C ALA A 25 12.42 20.42 0.30
N MET A 26 11.37 20.92 0.95
CA MET A 26 11.28 22.28 1.50
C MET A 26 11.69 22.36 2.98
N ASP A 27 12.35 21.32 3.50
CA ASP A 27 12.75 21.18 4.91
C ASP A 27 11.59 21.28 5.93
N TYR A 28 10.34 21.18 5.48
CA TYR A 28 9.18 21.13 6.37
C TYR A 28 8.96 19.74 6.99
N ALA A 29 9.71 18.71 6.54
CA ALA A 29 9.57 17.35 7.03
C ALA A 29 10.86 16.51 6.84
N VAL A 30 11.06 15.53 7.72
CA VAL A 30 12.18 14.57 7.61
C VAL A 30 11.78 13.41 6.69
N LEU A 31 12.52 13.27 5.58
CA LEU A 31 12.42 12.14 4.65
C LEU A 31 13.14 10.91 5.25
N HIS A 32 12.44 9.78 5.32
CA HIS A 32 13.05 8.49 5.62
C HIS A 32 13.17 7.65 4.34
N ASN A 33 14.08 6.66 4.33
CA ASN A 33 14.22 5.71 3.21
C ASN A 33 12.90 5.04 2.83
N THR A 34 12.00 4.86 3.80
CA THR A 34 10.65 4.29 3.62
C THR A 34 9.71 5.17 2.80
N HIS A 35 9.95 6.48 2.70
CA HIS A 35 9.19 7.40 1.84
C HIS A 35 9.61 7.29 0.38
N TYR A 36 10.91 7.21 0.10
CA TYR A 36 11.41 6.98 -1.26
C TYR A 36 10.95 5.61 -1.80
N PHE A 37 11.02 4.59 -0.95
CA PHE A 37 10.54 3.25 -1.31
C PHE A 37 9.02 3.24 -1.52
N GLY A 38 8.26 3.94 -0.66
CA GLY A 38 6.83 4.16 -0.87
C GLY A 38 6.52 4.82 -2.22
N PHE A 39 7.20 5.91 -2.55
CA PHE A 39 7.00 6.60 -3.83
C PHE A 39 7.35 5.71 -5.04
N ALA A 40 8.45 4.95 -4.96
CA ALA A 40 8.82 4.00 -6.00
C ALA A 40 7.73 2.94 -6.22
N LEU A 41 7.10 2.42 -5.15
CA LEU A 41 5.97 1.49 -5.26
C LEU A 41 4.72 2.12 -5.89
N VAL A 42 4.45 3.40 -5.61
CA VAL A 42 3.35 4.13 -6.26
C VAL A 42 3.61 4.30 -7.75
N LEU A 43 4.83 4.66 -8.14
CA LEU A 43 5.23 4.73 -9.55
C LEU A 43 5.14 3.35 -10.23
N ALA A 44 5.60 2.29 -9.55
CA ALA A 44 5.47 0.93 -10.04
C ALA A 44 4.00 0.53 -10.24
N SER A 45 3.12 0.93 -9.32
CA SER A 45 1.67 0.72 -9.43
C SER A 45 1.10 1.44 -10.66
N LEU A 46 1.51 2.70 -10.90
CA LEU A 46 1.09 3.49 -12.05
C LEU A 46 1.54 2.85 -13.37
N ILE A 47 2.82 2.50 -13.48
CA ILE A 47 3.38 1.82 -14.66
C ILE A 47 2.66 0.49 -14.90
N ALA A 48 2.45 -0.30 -13.84
CA ALA A 48 1.75 -1.57 -13.93
C ALA A 48 0.29 -1.39 -14.40
N VAL A 49 -0.41 -0.33 -13.99
CA VAL A 49 -1.75 0.00 -14.51
C VAL A 49 -1.71 0.28 -16.02
N LEU A 50 -0.72 1.05 -16.49
CA LEU A 50 -0.57 1.40 -17.91
C LEU A 50 -0.28 0.16 -18.78
N ILE A 51 0.52 -0.78 -18.28
CA ILE A 51 0.83 -2.05 -18.97
C ILE A 51 -0.38 -2.98 -18.93
N ASN A 52 -0.91 -3.22 -17.73
CA ASN A 52 -2.01 -4.15 -17.51
C ASN A 52 -2.80 -3.80 -16.25
N ALA A 53 -4.07 -3.41 -16.42
CA ALA A 53 -4.95 -3.05 -15.31
C ALA A 53 -5.06 -4.13 -14.21
N LYS A 54 -4.88 -5.43 -14.52
CA LYS A 54 -4.83 -6.51 -13.51
C LYS A 54 -3.56 -6.41 -12.67
N LEU A 55 -2.38 -6.28 -13.30
CA LEU A 55 -1.11 -6.11 -12.60
C LEU A 55 -1.13 -4.84 -11.75
N GLY A 56 -1.57 -3.71 -12.32
CA GLY A 56 -1.69 -2.46 -11.59
C GLY A 56 -2.50 -2.56 -10.31
N ARG A 57 -3.62 -3.31 -10.32
CA ARG A 57 -4.43 -3.57 -9.13
C ARG A 57 -3.70 -4.41 -8.08
N ILE A 58 -2.92 -5.41 -8.50
CA ILE A 58 -2.14 -6.25 -7.59
C ILE A 58 -1.04 -5.41 -6.92
N VAL A 59 -0.28 -4.65 -7.71
CA VAL A 59 0.80 -3.80 -7.18
C VAL A 59 0.23 -2.71 -6.28
N THR A 60 -0.90 -2.11 -6.64
CA THR A 60 -1.60 -1.13 -5.78
C THR A 60 -2.05 -1.76 -4.46
N LEU A 61 -2.63 -2.97 -4.51
CA LEU A 61 -3.05 -3.70 -3.32
C LEU A 61 -1.87 -3.98 -2.38
N ILE A 62 -0.75 -4.46 -2.93
CA ILE A 62 0.49 -4.70 -2.17
C ILE A 62 1.01 -3.39 -1.57
N THR A 63 1.03 -2.32 -2.36
CA THR A 63 1.50 -1.00 -1.92
C THR A 63 0.67 -0.46 -0.75
N LEU A 64 -0.65 -0.55 -0.84
CA LEU A 64 -1.56 -0.13 0.24
C LEU A 64 -1.46 -1.03 1.48
N PHE A 65 -1.25 -2.33 1.28
CA PHE A 65 -1.03 -3.28 2.37
C PHE A 65 0.28 -3.01 3.13
N LEU A 66 1.39 -2.83 2.41
CA LEU A 66 2.68 -2.46 3.01
C LEU A 66 2.60 -1.11 3.72
N GLY A 67 1.85 -0.16 3.15
CA GLY A 67 1.60 1.13 3.79
C GLY A 67 0.78 1.01 5.06
N THR A 68 -0.22 0.14 5.08
CA THR A 68 -1.04 -0.13 6.27
C THR A 68 -0.18 -0.63 7.42
N LEU A 69 0.82 -1.47 7.13
CA LEU A 69 1.78 -1.98 8.11
C LEU A 69 2.94 -1.01 8.41
N ASN A 70 2.88 0.22 7.90
CA ASN A 70 3.92 1.24 8.02
C ASN A 70 5.32 0.79 7.53
N LEU A 71 5.39 -0.24 6.68
CA LEU A 71 6.64 -0.69 6.05
C LEU A 71 7.08 0.28 4.96
N VAL A 72 6.12 1.00 4.36
CA VAL A 72 6.34 2.11 3.45
C VAL A 72 5.53 3.32 3.90
N ARG A 73 6.05 4.52 3.67
CA ARG A 73 5.43 5.76 4.17
C ARG A 73 5.02 6.67 3.01
N PHE A 74 3.80 7.18 3.07
CA PHE A 74 3.28 8.12 2.07
C PHE A 74 3.05 9.54 2.60
N ASN A 75 3.00 9.71 3.92
CA ASN A 75 2.73 11.00 4.57
C ASN A 75 3.92 11.36 5.49
N THR A 76 4.17 12.65 5.65
CA THR A 76 5.16 13.24 6.57
C THR A 76 4.64 13.30 8.01
N ASN A 77 3.32 13.41 8.20
CA ASN A 77 2.73 13.47 9.53
C ASN A 77 2.61 12.07 10.16
N TYR A 78 3.29 11.90 11.29
CA TYR A 78 3.31 10.72 12.14
C TYR A 78 1.98 10.53 12.88
N TYR A 79 0.89 10.24 12.18
CA TYR A 79 -0.31 9.70 12.82
C TYR A 79 -0.15 8.18 12.98
N ILE A 80 0.85 7.77 13.76
CA ILE A 80 0.96 6.39 14.27
C ILE A 80 -0.16 6.26 15.30
N THR A 81 -1.10 5.35 15.05
CA THR A 81 -2.27 5.25 15.92
C THR A 81 -2.09 4.16 16.96
N GLU A 82 -1.50 3.03 16.59
CA GLU A 82 -1.37 1.86 17.47
C GLU A 82 -0.09 1.10 17.13
N SER A 83 0.68 0.73 18.14
CA SER A 83 1.87 -0.12 18.06
C SER A 83 1.55 -1.49 18.66
N PHE A 84 1.60 -2.54 17.84
CA PHE A 84 1.47 -3.93 18.32
C PHE A 84 2.86 -4.51 18.50
N ILE A 85 3.20 -4.87 19.74
CA ILE A 85 4.48 -5.51 20.07
C ILE A 85 4.25 -7.02 20.09
N PHE A 86 4.92 -7.74 19.18
CA PHE A 86 5.07 -9.18 19.28
C PHE A 86 6.43 -9.49 19.90
N GLU A 87 6.43 -9.84 21.18
CA GLU A 87 7.62 -10.31 21.88
C GLU A 87 7.58 -11.85 21.91
N ASN A 88 8.56 -12.48 21.25
CA ASN A 88 8.77 -13.92 21.37
C ASN A 88 9.99 -14.17 22.25
N GLN A 89 9.81 -14.74 23.44
CA GLN A 89 10.92 -15.01 24.36
C GLN A 89 11.92 -16.04 23.83
N THR A 90 11.56 -16.82 22.80
CA THR A 90 12.40 -17.89 22.24
C THR A 90 13.30 -17.41 21.10
N PHE A 91 12.93 -16.34 20.42
CA PHE A 91 13.72 -15.71 19.36
C PHE A 91 13.77 -14.21 19.66
N SER A 92 14.95 -13.66 19.95
CA SER A 92 15.16 -12.22 20.23
C SER A 92 14.92 -11.33 19.00
N PHE A 93 13.73 -11.39 18.42
CA PHE A 93 13.26 -10.46 17.41
C PHE A 93 12.13 -9.62 18.03
N TYR A 94 12.22 -8.31 17.81
CA TYR A 94 11.23 -7.33 18.19
C TYR A 94 10.63 -6.78 16.89
N VAL A 95 9.35 -7.08 16.63
CA VAL A 95 8.61 -6.41 15.55
C VAL A 95 7.51 -5.57 16.16
N GLU A 96 7.66 -4.26 16.00
CA GLU A 96 6.60 -3.29 16.29
C GLU A 96 5.82 -3.04 15.00
N PHE A 97 4.57 -3.52 14.97
CA PHE A 97 3.67 -3.21 13.86
C PHE A 97 2.94 -1.92 14.17
N GLN A 98 3.20 -0.91 13.37
CA GLN A 98 2.48 0.36 13.43
C GLN A 98 1.44 0.39 12.31
N ILE A 99 0.18 0.68 12.67
CA ILE A 99 -0.86 0.83 11.65
C ILE A 99 -0.93 2.29 11.19
N GLN A 100 -0.73 2.50 9.89
CA GLN A 100 -0.96 3.80 9.27
C GLN A 100 -2.43 3.91 8.84
N ILE A 101 -3.27 4.58 9.64
CA ILE A 101 -4.71 4.74 9.38
C ILE A 101 -4.98 5.23 7.96
N PHE A 102 -4.20 6.20 7.48
CA PHE A 102 -4.39 6.76 6.16
C PHE A 102 -4.31 5.68 5.05
N SER A 103 -3.26 4.87 5.08
CA SER A 103 -3.05 3.76 4.14
C SER A 103 -4.12 2.68 4.31
N PHE A 104 -4.55 2.41 5.55
CA PHE A 104 -5.63 1.48 5.84
C PHE A 104 -6.98 1.93 5.26
N CYS A 105 -7.36 3.20 5.43
CA CYS A 105 -8.59 3.75 4.85
C CYS A 105 -8.58 3.65 3.33
N LEU A 106 -7.45 3.96 2.68
CA LEU A 106 -7.30 3.78 1.24
C LEU A 106 -7.37 2.31 0.81
N LEU A 107 -6.80 1.39 1.60
CA LEU A 107 -6.90 -0.05 1.38
C LEU A 107 -8.37 -0.50 1.40
N VAL A 108 -9.13 -0.10 2.41
CA VAL A 108 -10.57 -0.42 2.53
C VAL A 108 -11.35 0.12 1.34
N ILE A 109 -11.14 1.39 0.96
CA ILE A 109 -11.79 1.99 -0.21
C ILE A 109 -11.42 1.22 -1.48
N PHE A 110 -10.14 0.88 -1.65
CA PHE A 110 -9.66 0.11 -2.79
C PHE A 110 -10.34 -1.26 -2.86
N LEU A 111 -10.44 -1.99 -1.75
CA LEU A 111 -11.11 -3.29 -1.67
C LEU A 111 -12.60 -3.19 -2.00
N ILE A 112 -13.30 -2.17 -1.49
CA ILE A 112 -14.73 -1.94 -1.76
C ILE A 112 -14.96 -1.69 -3.25
N ILE A 113 -14.21 -0.75 -3.84
CA ILE A 113 -14.37 -0.36 -5.26
C ILE A 113 -13.95 -1.50 -6.19
N ASN A 114 -12.88 -2.23 -5.83
CA ASN A 114 -12.31 -3.29 -6.66
C ASN A 114 -12.74 -4.71 -6.25
N ARG A 115 -13.78 -4.88 -5.43
CA ARG A 115 -14.17 -6.18 -4.83
C ARG A 115 -14.23 -7.34 -5.83
N LYS A 116 -14.83 -7.12 -7.01
CA LYS A 116 -15.00 -8.14 -8.06
C LYS A 116 -13.69 -8.51 -8.74
N ALA A 117 -12.75 -7.57 -8.79
CA ALA A 117 -11.43 -7.80 -9.38
C ALA A 117 -10.50 -8.49 -8.39
N VAL A 118 -10.45 -7.98 -7.15
CA VAL A 118 -9.65 -8.55 -6.08
C VAL A 118 -10.08 -9.98 -5.77
N GLY A 119 -11.39 -10.23 -5.65
CA GLY A 119 -11.90 -11.59 -5.40
C GLY A 119 -11.49 -12.61 -6.47
N ARG A 120 -11.48 -12.21 -7.75
CA ARG A 120 -11.00 -13.09 -8.84
C ARG A 120 -9.50 -13.37 -8.76
N VAL A 121 -8.70 -12.35 -8.46
CA VAL A 121 -7.25 -12.51 -8.30
C VAL A 121 -6.93 -13.44 -7.12
N LEU A 122 -7.59 -13.24 -5.96
CA LEU A 122 -7.41 -14.10 -4.80
C LEU A 122 -7.81 -15.54 -5.12
N LEU A 123 -8.97 -15.75 -5.75
CA LEU A 123 -9.41 -17.08 -6.16
C LEU A 123 -8.40 -17.76 -7.10
N GLU A 124 -7.86 -17.05 -8.09
CA GLU A 124 -6.83 -17.61 -8.97
C GLU A 124 -5.56 -18.00 -8.20
N ILE A 125 -5.11 -17.17 -7.25
CA ILE A 125 -3.94 -17.48 -6.41
C ILE A 125 -4.18 -18.73 -5.57
N PHE A 126 -5.37 -18.86 -4.97
CA PHE A 126 -5.70 -20.01 -4.12
C PHE A 126 -6.01 -21.29 -4.91
N ARG A 127 -6.52 -21.18 -6.14
CA ARG A 127 -6.88 -22.33 -6.99
C ARG A 127 -5.67 -23.07 -7.56
N VAL A 128 -4.49 -22.45 -7.62
CA VAL A 128 -3.24 -23.08 -8.08
C VAL A 128 -2.79 -24.23 -7.16
N LYS A 129 -3.33 -24.34 -5.94
CA LYS A 129 -2.97 -25.43 -5.01
C LYS A 129 -3.69 -26.77 -5.23
N ASP A 130 -4.74 -26.82 -6.05
CA ASP A 130 -5.58 -28.03 -6.19
C ASP A 130 -5.28 -28.89 -7.43
N THR A 131 -4.21 -28.59 -8.18
CA THR A 131 -3.74 -29.48 -9.25
C THR A 131 -2.76 -30.50 -8.66
N PRO A 132 -3.15 -31.78 -8.45
CA PRO A 132 -2.18 -32.82 -8.14
C PRO A 132 -1.17 -32.89 -9.30
N THR A 133 0.10 -32.90 -8.94
CA THR A 133 1.23 -33.13 -9.86
C THR A 133 1.44 -34.61 -10.06
#